data_AF-A0A1E5L0R6-F1
#
_entry.id   AF-A0A1E5L0R6-F1
#
_cell.length_a   1.000
_cell.length_b   1.000
_cell.length_c   1.000
_cell.angle_alpha   90.00
_cell.angle_beta   90.00
_cell.angle_gamma   90.00
#
_symmetry.space_group_name_H-M   'P 1'
#
loop_
_entity.id
_entity.type
_entity.pdbx_description
1 polymer ?
#
loop_
_entity_poly.entity_id
_entity_poly.type
_entity_poly.pdbx_seq_one_letter_code
_entity_poly.pdbx_strand_id
1 'polypeptide(L)'
;MDKELFGLRMKVEETEEELNELKKSVGEIPFAYEACQKAINQQKEIWERVLHFSKGTDSERQVYQKLEALEDKQRKFTRAFSMADEEIEKELADRKARYERAEQLFEKGRREVLDENNV
;
A
#
# COMPACT_ATOMS: atom_id res chain seq x y z
N MET A 1 0.23 39.73 0.21
CA MET A 1 0.89 38.43 0.47
C MET A 1 2.05 38.34 -0.50
N ASP A 2 3.25 38.08 0.00
CA ASP A 2 4.44 37.96 -0.86
C ASP A 2 4.24 36.84 -1.89
N LYS A 3 4.66 37.06 -3.14
CA LYS A 3 4.56 36.06 -4.21
C LYS A 3 5.34 34.80 -3.85
N GLU A 4 6.45 34.94 -3.14
CA GLU A 4 7.25 33.80 -2.67
C GLU A 4 6.50 32.99 -1.59
N LEU A 5 5.89 33.68 -0.62
CA LEU A 5 5.10 33.03 0.42
C LEU A 5 3.88 32.30 -0.14
N PHE A 6 3.22 32.88 -1.14
CA PHE A 6 2.13 32.23 -1.86
C PHE A 6 2.60 30.97 -2.60
N GLY A 7 3.75 31.03 -3.28
CA GLY A 7 4.35 29.87 -3.93
C GLY A 7 4.72 28.74 -2.97
N LEU A 8 5.21 29.07 -1.77
CA LEU A 8 5.47 28.08 -0.72
C LEU A 8 4.17 27.46 -0.18
N ARG A 9 3.10 28.25 -0.06
CA ARG A 9 1.79 27.74 0.36
C ARG A 9 1.23 26.73 -0.64
N MET A 10 1.30 27.03 -1.94
CA MET A 10 0.85 26.07 -2.96
C MET A 10 1.64 24.76 -2.90
N LYS A 11 2.96 24.82 -2.70
CA LYS A 11 3.79 23.61 -2.54
C LYS A 11 3.39 22.76 -1.34
N VAL A 12 3.01 23.38 -0.22
CA VAL A 12 2.48 22.64 0.95
C VAL A 12 1.21 21.89 0.54
N GLU A 13 0.26 22.58 -0.08
CA GLU A 13 -1.02 22.02 -0.50
C GLU A 13 -0.84 20.88 -1.53
N GLU A 14 0.04 21.05 -2.51
CA GLU A 14 0.41 20.01 -3.47
C GLU A 14 0.98 18.77 -2.78
N THR A 15 1.96 18.94 -1.88
CA THR A 15 2.57 17.80 -1.17
C THR A 15 1.63 17.12 -0.18
N GLU A 16 0.67 17.86 0.38
CA GLU A 16 -0.38 17.34 1.26
C GLU A 16 -1.39 16.49 0.45
N GLU A 17 -1.81 16.97 -0.71
CA GLU A 17 -2.68 16.23 -1.63
C GLU A 17 -2.03 14.92 -2.07
N GLU A 18 -0.78 14.96 -2.55
CA GLU A 18 -0.02 13.76 -2.96
C GLU A 18 0.11 12.71 -1.84
N LEU A 19 0.27 13.16 -0.58
CA LEU A 19 0.36 12.29 0.58
C LEU A 19 -0.99 11.67 0.93
N ASN A 20 -2.07 12.45 0.84
CA ASN A 20 -3.42 11.99 1.14
C ASN A 20 -3.94 11.01 0.09
N GLU A 21 -3.65 11.25 -1.19
CA GLU A 21 -3.92 10.30 -2.27
C GLU A 21 -3.21 8.97 -2.03
N LEU A 22 -1.91 9.01 -1.69
CA LEU A 22 -1.17 7.79 -1.37
C LEU A 22 -1.81 7.03 -0.20
N LYS A 23 -2.10 7.71 0.91
CA LYS A 23 -2.74 7.09 2.08
C LYS A 23 -4.06 6.43 1.72
N LYS A 24 -4.86 7.06 0.86
CA LYS A 24 -6.12 6.51 0.40
C LYS A 24 -5.91 5.22 -0.41
N SER A 25 -5.03 5.25 -1.40
CA SER A 25 -4.71 4.06 -2.21
C SER A 25 -4.13 2.93 -1.37
N VAL A 26 -3.24 3.24 -0.42
CA VAL A 26 -2.67 2.26 0.50
C VAL A 26 -3.75 1.63 1.40
N GLY A 27 -4.74 2.41 1.83
CA GLY A 27 -5.86 1.92 2.62
C GLY A 27 -6.68 0.81 1.93
N GLU A 28 -6.67 0.74 0.61
CA GLU A 28 -7.44 -0.26 -0.17
C GLU A 28 -6.70 -1.61 -0.29
N ILE A 29 -5.38 -1.61 -0.14
CA ILE A 29 -4.50 -2.76 -0.39
C ILE A 29 -4.75 -3.93 0.58
N PRO A 30 -4.92 -3.73 1.90
CA PRO A 30 -5.25 -4.81 2.83
C PRO A 30 -6.55 -5.55 2.48
N PHE A 31 -7.57 -4.83 2.00
CA PHE A 31 -8.85 -5.44 1.62
C PHE A 31 -8.70 -6.31 0.37
N ALA A 32 -7.94 -5.85 -0.62
CA ALA A 32 -7.62 -6.64 -1.81
C ALA A 32 -6.84 -7.92 -1.44
N TYR A 33 -5.86 -7.80 -0.53
CA TYR A 33 -5.10 -8.94 -0.02
C TYR A 33 -5.99 -9.97 0.69
N GLU A 34 -6.85 -9.50 1.60
CA GLU A 34 -7.79 -10.35 2.32
C GLU A 34 -8.74 -11.07 1.36
N ALA A 35 -9.26 -10.38 0.33
CA ALA A 35 -10.12 -10.96 -0.68
C ALA A 35 -9.41 -12.09 -1.46
N CYS A 36 -8.16 -11.87 -1.89
CA CYS A 36 -7.35 -12.89 -2.54
C CYS A 36 -7.10 -14.10 -1.63
N GLN A 37 -6.79 -13.85 -0.35
CA GLN A 37 -6.54 -14.91 0.62
C GLN A 37 -7.80 -15.75 0.88
N LYS A 38 -8.98 -15.12 0.97
CA LYS A 38 -10.28 -15.81 1.07
C LYS A 38 -10.55 -16.67 -0.17
N ALA A 39 -10.32 -16.14 -1.37
CA ALA A 39 -10.53 -16.88 -2.61
C ALA A 39 -9.63 -18.13 -2.70
N ILE A 40 -8.36 -18.02 -2.31
CA ILE A 40 -7.43 -19.17 -2.27
C ILE A 40 -7.92 -20.21 -1.27
N ASN A 41 -8.34 -19.80 -0.07
CA ASN A 41 -8.83 -20.72 0.96
C ASN A 41 -10.08 -21.47 0.50
N GLN A 42 -11.04 -20.77 -0.12
CA GLN A 42 -12.23 -21.39 -0.70
C GLN A 42 -11.86 -22.42 -1.78
N GLN A 43 -10.90 -22.10 -2.65
CA GLN A 43 -10.43 -23.06 -3.66
C GLN A 43 -9.80 -24.29 -3.01
N LYS A 44 -8.99 -24.13 -1.95
CA LYS A 44 -8.41 -25.24 -1.21
C LYS A 44 -9.49 -26.14 -0.59
N GLU A 45 -10.48 -25.56 0.07
CA GLU A 45 -11.60 -26.31 0.65
C GLU A 45 -12.36 -27.14 -0.41
N ILE A 46 -12.58 -26.57 -1.61
CA ILE A 46 -13.20 -27.30 -2.72
C ILE A 46 -12.34 -28.49 -3.13
N TRP A 47 -11.03 -28.27 -3.32
CA TRP A 47 -10.12 -29.35 -3.72
C TRP A 47 -9.95 -30.42 -2.64
N GLU A 48 -9.98 -30.07 -1.36
CA GLU A 48 -9.98 -31.03 -0.25
C GLU A 48 -11.24 -31.90 -0.25
N ARG A 49 -12.41 -31.33 -0.57
CA ARG A 49 -13.64 -32.11 -0.76
C ARG A 49 -13.53 -33.04 -1.96
N VAL A 50 -13.00 -32.55 -3.09
CA VAL A 50 -12.76 -33.40 -4.27
C VAL A 50 -11.78 -34.53 -3.91
N LEU A 51 -10.73 -34.23 -3.15
CA LEU A 51 -9.75 -35.22 -2.69
C LEU A 51 -10.44 -36.35 -1.94
N HIS A 52 -11.31 -36.01 -0.98
CA HIS A 52 -12.09 -36.97 -0.20
C HIS A 52 -12.85 -37.98 -1.08
N PHE A 53 -13.48 -37.50 -2.16
CA PHE A 53 -14.22 -38.36 -3.08
C PHE A 53 -13.34 -39.09 -4.11
N SER A 54 -12.14 -38.59 -4.37
CA SER A 54 -11.21 -39.17 -5.36
C SER A 54 -10.23 -40.19 -4.79
N LYS A 55 -10.22 -40.44 -3.47
CA LYS A 55 -9.25 -41.36 -2.85
C LYS A 55 -9.28 -42.76 -3.47
N GLY A 56 -8.11 -43.29 -3.77
CA GLY A 56 -7.97 -44.61 -4.41
C GLY A 56 -8.29 -44.61 -5.90
N THR A 57 -8.48 -43.44 -6.53
CA THR A 57 -8.67 -43.31 -7.97
C THR A 57 -7.45 -42.68 -8.63
N ASP A 58 -7.31 -42.84 -9.95
CA ASP A 58 -6.26 -42.19 -10.73
C ASP A 58 -6.26 -40.66 -10.60
N SER A 59 -7.42 -40.08 -10.24
CA SER A 59 -7.61 -38.64 -10.06
C SER A 59 -7.01 -38.11 -8.75
N GLU A 60 -6.78 -38.95 -7.74
CA GLU A 60 -6.25 -38.52 -6.42
C GLU A 60 -4.94 -37.74 -6.55
N ARG A 61 -4.02 -38.26 -7.38
CA ARG A 61 -2.72 -37.62 -7.64
C ARG A 61 -2.88 -36.24 -8.26
N GLN A 62 -3.85 -36.06 -9.15
CA GLN A 62 -4.10 -34.77 -9.81
C GLN A 62 -4.63 -33.75 -8.79
N VAL A 63 -5.48 -34.18 -7.86
CA VAL A 63 -6.02 -33.31 -6.81
C VAL A 63 -4.90 -32.83 -5.88
N TYR A 64 -3.98 -33.71 -5.47
CA TYR A 64 -2.80 -33.32 -4.69
C TYR A 64 -1.95 -32.26 -5.41
N GLN A 65 -1.71 -32.43 -6.72
CA GLN A 65 -0.98 -31.43 -7.51
C GLN A 65 -1.70 -30.07 -7.55
N LYS A 66 -3.04 -30.05 -7.59
CA LYS A 66 -3.81 -28.80 -7.53
C LYS A 66 -3.70 -28.13 -6.16
N LEU A 67 -3.76 -28.90 -5.08
CA LEU A 67 -3.58 -28.39 -3.71
C LEU A 67 -2.19 -27.79 -3.51
N GLU A 68 -1.14 -28.50 -3.93
CA GLU A 68 0.25 -28.02 -3.87
C GLU A 68 0.42 -26.71 -4.69
N ALA A 69 -0.13 -26.67 -5.91
CA ALA A 69 -0.09 -25.45 -6.72
C ALA A 69 -0.81 -24.26 -6.07
N LEU A 70 -1.88 -24.50 -5.29
CA LEU A 70 -2.56 -23.44 -4.53
C LEU A 70 -1.73 -22.96 -3.34
N GLU A 71 -1.02 -23.87 -2.65
CA GLU A 71 -0.07 -23.48 -1.61
C GLU A 71 1.06 -22.62 -2.17
N ASP A 72 1.64 -23.02 -3.29
CA ASP A 72 2.71 -22.26 -3.93
C ASP A 72 2.24 -20.87 -4.37
N LYS A 73 1.03 -20.78 -4.93
CA LYS A 73 0.40 -19.49 -5.25
C LYS A 73 0.21 -18.63 -4.00
N GLN A 74 -0.26 -19.21 -2.90
CA GLN A 74 -0.41 -18.48 -1.64
C GLN A 74 0.93 -17.94 -1.14
N ARG A 75 1.97 -18.78 -1.11
CA ARG A 75 3.32 -18.36 -0.66
C ARG A 75 3.89 -17.25 -1.55
N LYS A 76 3.73 -17.35 -2.88
CA LYS A 76 4.17 -16.32 -3.83
C LYS A 76 3.42 -15.00 -3.60
N PHE A 77 2.11 -15.07 -3.40
CA PHE A 77 1.27 -13.90 -3.15
C PHE A 77 1.64 -13.21 -1.83
N THR A 78 1.80 -13.97 -0.75
CA THR A 78 2.24 -13.42 0.55
C THR A 78 3.60 -12.75 0.44
N ARG A 79 4.57 -13.34 -0.25
CA ARG A 79 5.89 -12.71 -0.46
C ARG A 79 5.79 -11.41 -1.25
N ALA A 80 5.05 -11.41 -2.35
CA ALA A 80 4.84 -10.20 -3.16
C ALA A 80 4.17 -9.10 -2.35
N PHE A 81 3.19 -9.46 -1.51
CA PHE A 81 2.53 -8.51 -0.63
C PHE A 81 3.48 -7.92 0.40
N SER A 82 4.29 -8.74 1.09
CA SER A 82 5.27 -8.24 2.06
C SER A 82 6.30 -7.29 1.45
N MET A 83 6.78 -7.60 0.24
CA MET A 83 7.70 -6.70 -0.47
C MET A 83 7.02 -5.37 -0.84
N ALA A 84 5.77 -5.43 -1.33
CA ALA A 84 5.01 -4.24 -1.67
C ALA A 84 4.72 -3.39 -0.43
N ASP A 85 4.44 -4.01 0.73
CA ASP A 85 4.19 -3.32 2.00
C ASP A 85 5.43 -2.53 2.44
N GLU A 86 6.62 -3.13 2.38
CA GLU A 86 7.88 -2.44 2.66
C GLU A 86 8.17 -1.27 1.69
N GLU A 87 7.83 -1.43 0.40
CA GLU A 87 7.98 -0.37 -0.60
C GLU A 87 7.00 0.78 -0.35
N ILE A 88 5.76 0.46 0.03
CA ILE A 88 4.73 1.43 0.39
C ILE A 88 5.13 2.22 1.64
N GLU A 89 5.65 1.55 2.68
CA GLU A 89 6.11 2.22 3.89
C GLU A 89 7.23 3.23 3.60
N LYS A 90 8.16 2.88 2.71
CA LYS A 90 9.22 3.79 2.25
C LYS A 90 8.66 4.99 1.52
N GLU A 91 7.76 4.78 0.55
CA GLU A 91 7.16 5.88 -0.22
C GLU A 91 6.30 6.79 0.67
N LEU A 92 5.57 6.23 1.65
CA LEU A 92 4.83 7.00 2.66
C LEU A 92 5.77 7.87 3.51
N ALA A 93 6.88 7.30 3.97
CA ALA A 93 7.89 8.05 4.73
C ALA A 93 8.49 9.18 3.88
N ASP A 94 8.83 8.92 2.63
CA ASP A 94 9.40 9.91 1.71
C ASP A 94 8.42 11.06 1.41
N ARG A 95 7.15 10.76 1.12
CA ARG A 95 6.11 11.79 0.91
C ARG A 95 5.85 12.60 2.16
N LYS A 96 5.80 11.95 3.32
CA LYS A 96 5.64 12.65 4.59
C LYS A 96 6.80 13.62 4.83
N ALA A 97 8.03 13.20 4.57
CA ALA A 97 9.21 14.06 4.67
C ALA A 97 9.22 15.19 3.63
N ARG A 98 8.65 15.00 2.43
CA ARG A 98 8.46 16.09 1.45
C ARG A 98 7.48 17.14 1.98
N TYR A 99 6.33 16.69 2.49
CA TYR A 99 5.33 17.57 3.11
C TYR A 99 5.90 18.35 4.31
N GLU A 100 6.53 17.66 5.26
CA GLU A 100 7.12 18.30 6.45
C GLU A 100 8.18 19.35 6.07
N ARG A 101 8.99 19.10 5.02
CA ARG A 101 9.94 20.08 4.51
C ARG A 101 9.25 21.28 3.87
N ALA A 102 8.18 21.07 3.10
CA ALA A 102 7.41 22.15 2.52
C ALA A 102 6.79 23.05 3.61
N GLU A 103 6.22 22.46 4.66
CA GLU A 103 5.68 23.20 5.81
C GLU A 103 6.77 24.01 6.53
N GLN A 104 7.93 23.41 6.79
CA GLN A 104 9.04 24.11 7.44
C GLN A 104 9.51 25.32 6.63
N LEU A 105 9.60 25.19 5.30
CA LEU A 105 9.98 26.29 4.42
C LEU A 105 8.92 27.39 4.41
N PHE A 106 7.64 27.03 4.34
CA PHE A 106 6.54 27.99 4.43
C PHE A 106 6.55 28.75 5.77
N GLU A 107 6.68 28.04 6.88
CA GLU A 107 6.73 28.64 8.22
C GLU A 107 7.93 29.55 8.43
N LYS A 108 9.09 29.19 7.85
CA LYS A 108 10.27 30.03 7.86
C LYS A 108 10.04 31.32 7.07
N GLY A 109 9.58 31.22 5.82
CA GLY A 109 9.29 32.39 4.98
C GLY A 109 8.20 33.29 5.58
N ARG A 110 7.20 32.71 6.24
CA ARG A 110 6.16 33.46 6.95
C ARG A 110 6.73 34.30 8.09
N ARG A 111 7.66 33.75 8.87
CA ARG A 111 8.33 34.49 9.96
C ARG A 111 9.23 35.59 9.43
N GLU A 112 10.01 35.33 8.39
CA GLU A 112 10.89 36.33 7.76
C GLU A 112 10.08 37.54 7.27
N VAL A 113 8.93 37.32 6.61
CA VAL A 113 8.02 38.39 6.20
C VAL A 113 7.44 39.14 7.41
N LEU A 114 7.12 38.46 8.51
CA LEU A 114 6.60 39.11 9.73
C LEU A 114 7.67 39.97 10.41
N ASP A 115 8.92 39.51 10.44
CA ASP A 115 10.04 40.24 11.03
C ASP A 115 10.40 41.47 10.18
N GLU A 116 10.38 41.36 8.86
CA GLU A 116 10.59 42.50 7.94
C GLU A 116 9.51 43.59 8.05
N ASN A 117 8.26 43.23 8.38
CA ASN A 117 7.16 44.17 8.55
C ASN A 117 7.10 44.82 9.96
N ASN A 118 7.92 44.36 10.91
CA ASN A 118 8.00 44.88 12.29
C ASN A 118 9.22 45.78 12.53
N VAL A 119 10.03 46.04 11.49
CA VAL A 119 11.18 46.97 11.48
C VAL A 119 10.80 48.25 10.74
#